data_AF-A0A7C4Y2P0-F1
#
_entry.id   AF-A0A7C4Y2P0-F1
#
_cell.length_a   1.000
_cell.length_b   1.000
_cell.length_c   1.000
_cell.angle_alpha   90.00
_cell.angle_beta   90.00
_cell.angle_gamma   90.00
#
_symmetry.space_group_name_H-M   'P 1'
#
loop_
_entity.id
_entity.type
_entity.pdbx_description
1 polymer ?
#
loop_
_entity_poly.entity_id
_entity_poly.type
_entity_poly.pdbx_seq_one_letter_code
_entity_poly.pdbx_strand_id
1 'polypeptide(L)'
;MRIKFMIVLLITAGSIFLSSCKKNSVSLSFTNAKNEVPELGNLVFRFSHSLATDSMLNAWDSTEYITFEPAIPGRFRWESPDELVFSPSQPLSPATNYKAKIKGAVLRFSKYNSVKNGDK
;
A
#
# COMPACT_ATOMS: atom_id res chain seq x y z
N MET A 1 7.78 -1.16 -60.02
CA MET A 1 8.64 -1.02 -58.82
C MET A 1 7.99 -0.27 -57.63
N ARG A 2 6.75 0.24 -57.71
CA ARG A 2 6.11 1.00 -56.60
C ARG A 2 5.38 0.16 -55.53
N ILE A 3 4.94 -1.05 -55.88
CA ILE A 3 4.23 -1.95 -54.95
C ILE A 3 5.17 -2.62 -53.93
N LYS A 4 6.41 -2.91 -54.32
CA LYS A 4 7.42 -3.49 -53.40
C LYS A 4 7.83 -2.50 -52.30
N PHE A 5 7.84 -1.20 -52.58
CA PHE A 5 8.15 -0.14 -51.60
C PHE A 5 7.03 0.04 -50.57
N MET A 6 5.76 -0.13 -50.96
CA MET A 6 4.62 -0.05 -50.04
C MET A 6 4.59 -1.21 -49.03
N ILE A 7 5.03 -2.41 -49.42
CA ILE A 7 5.08 -3.57 -48.52
C ILE A 7 6.22 -3.42 -47.49
N VAL A 8 7.35 -2.81 -47.87
CA VAL A 8 8.47 -2.55 -46.95
C VAL A 8 8.12 -1.48 -45.89
N LEU A 9 7.26 -0.52 -46.24
CA LEU A 9 6.79 0.51 -45.31
C LEU A 9 5.78 -0.04 -44.29
N LEU A 10 5.03 -1.09 -44.64
CA LEU A 10 4.05 -1.71 -43.74
C LEU A 10 4.69 -2.63 -42.68
N ILE A 11 5.89 -3.17 -42.95
CA ILE A 11 6.58 -4.09 -42.02
C ILE A 11 7.41 -3.32 -40.98
N THR A 12 7.80 -2.07 -41.26
CA THR A 12 8.62 -1.23 -40.35
C THR A 12 7.81 -0.50 -39.27
N ALA A 13 6.48 -0.41 -39.41
CA ALA A 13 5.59 0.22 -38.42
C ALA A 13 5.08 -0.73 -37.31
N GLY A 14 5.43 -2.03 -37.36
CA GLY A 14 4.91 -3.07 -36.47
C GLY A 14 5.67 -3.25 -35.15
N SER A 15 6.78 -2.57 -34.93
CA SER A 15 7.65 -2.76 -33.76
C SER A 15 7.39 -1.72 -32.66
N ILE A 16 6.12 -1.44 -32.36
CA ILE A 16 5.77 -0.67 -31.17
C ILE A 16 5.97 -1.58 -29.97
N PHE A 17 7.08 -1.37 -29.27
CA PHE A 17 7.46 -2.03 -28.03
C PHE A 17 6.32 -1.95 -27.01
N LEU A 18 5.60 -3.06 -26.81
CA LEU A 18 4.76 -3.27 -25.64
C LEU A 18 5.68 -3.44 -24.42
N SER A 19 6.14 -2.33 -23.85
CA SER A 19 6.71 -2.31 -22.50
C SER A 19 5.61 -2.64 -21.51
N SER A 20 5.37 -3.93 -21.31
CA SER A 20 4.51 -4.44 -20.25
C SER A 20 5.20 -4.19 -18.90
N CYS A 21 4.94 -3.04 -18.28
CA CYS A 21 5.31 -2.80 -16.90
C CYS A 21 4.59 -3.83 -16.01
N LYS A 22 5.28 -4.92 -15.63
CA LYS A 22 4.81 -5.84 -14.59
C LYS A 22 4.62 -5.05 -13.29
N LYS A 23 3.38 -4.71 -12.95
CA LYS A 23 3.04 -4.09 -11.66
C LYS A 23 3.07 -5.17 -10.59
N ASN A 24 4.02 -5.07 -9.67
CA ASN A 24 4.09 -5.96 -8.51
C ASN A 24 3.35 -5.29 -7.37
N SER A 25 2.09 -5.70 -7.18
CA SER A 25 1.15 -5.01 -6.29
C SER A 25 0.90 -5.79 -5.01
N VAL A 26 0.76 -5.06 -3.90
CA VAL A 26 0.28 -5.59 -2.63
C VAL A 26 -1.15 -5.13 -2.40
N SER A 27 -1.87 -5.77 -1.50
CA SER A 27 -3.22 -5.37 -1.11
C SER A 27 -3.39 -5.57 0.38
N LEU A 28 -4.35 -4.88 0.97
CA LEU A 28 -4.74 -5.12 2.36
C LEU A 28 -5.56 -6.41 2.43
N SER A 29 -5.00 -7.45 3.06
CA SER A 29 -5.65 -8.75 3.25
C SER A 29 -6.61 -8.73 4.43
N PHE A 30 -6.30 -7.96 5.48
CA PHE A 30 -7.13 -7.81 6.66
C PHE A 30 -6.94 -6.44 7.32
N THR A 31 -8.03 -5.93 7.92
CA THR A 31 -7.96 -4.88 8.93
C THR A 31 -9.15 -4.95 9.88
N ASN A 32 -8.94 -4.52 11.13
CA ASN A 32 -10.00 -4.26 12.09
C ASN A 32 -10.49 -2.80 12.04
N ALA A 33 -9.83 -1.89 11.31
CA ALA A 33 -10.23 -0.50 11.12
C ALA A 33 -11.39 -0.39 10.10
N LYS A 34 -12.50 -1.06 10.38
CA LYS A 34 -13.69 -1.11 9.55
C LYS A 34 -14.94 -1.11 10.43
N ASN A 35 -16.02 -0.54 9.93
CA ASN A 35 -17.28 -0.40 10.68
C ASN A 35 -17.01 0.35 12.01
N GLU A 36 -17.41 -0.26 13.13
CA GLU A 36 -17.17 0.27 14.47
C GLU A 36 -15.91 -0.34 15.08
N VAL A 37 -15.14 0.50 15.77
CA VAL A 37 -13.94 0.13 16.51
C VAL A 37 -14.03 0.67 17.94
N PRO A 38 -13.38 0.03 18.92
CA PRO A 38 -13.25 0.58 20.26
C PRO A 38 -12.55 1.95 20.24
N GLU A 39 -12.95 2.86 21.15
CA GLU A 39 -12.27 4.15 21.33
C GLU A 39 -10.80 3.97 21.69
N LEU A 40 -10.48 2.97 22.51
CA LEU A 40 -9.13 2.62 22.89
C LEU A 40 -8.81 1.22 22.37
N GLY A 41 -8.00 1.17 21.31
CA GLY A 41 -7.58 -0.09 20.70
C GLY A 41 -6.56 0.13 19.59
N ASN A 42 -5.80 -0.93 19.31
CA ASN A 42 -4.86 -0.91 18.20
C ASN A 42 -5.59 -1.16 16.87
N LEU A 43 -5.15 -0.47 15.82
CA LEU A 43 -5.61 -0.69 14.46
C LEU A 43 -4.59 -1.56 13.72
N VAL A 44 -5.05 -2.69 13.21
CA VAL A 44 -4.22 -3.71 12.59
C VAL A 44 -4.43 -3.67 11.08
N PHE A 45 -3.34 -3.69 10.33
CA PHE A 45 -3.33 -3.69 8.87
C PHE A 45 -2.42 -4.81 8.39
N ARG A 46 -3.03 -5.87 7.85
CA ARG A 46 -2.30 -6.99 7.28
C ARG A 46 -2.28 -6.91 5.77
N PHE A 47 -1.11 -7.09 5.19
CA PHE A 47 -0.89 -7.03 3.76
C PHE A 47 -0.91 -8.44 3.16
N SER A 48 -1.05 -8.54 1.84
CA SER A 48 -1.03 -9.83 1.14
C SER A 48 0.36 -10.46 1.05
N HIS A 49 1.42 -9.70 1.37
CA HIS A 49 2.80 -10.12 1.28
C HIS A 49 3.64 -9.41 2.34
N SER A 50 4.80 -10.00 2.66
CA SER A 50 5.81 -9.40 3.51
C SER A 50 6.38 -8.12 2.91
N LEU A 51 6.34 -7.03 3.68
CA LEU A 51 6.82 -5.69 3.33
C LEU A 51 7.95 -5.20 4.24
N ALA A 52 7.94 -5.61 5.51
CA ALA A 52 8.97 -5.26 6.48
C ALA A 52 10.11 -6.29 6.50
N THR A 53 11.31 -5.81 6.80
CA THR A 53 12.48 -6.65 7.06
C THR A 53 12.54 -7.01 8.55
N ASP A 54 13.25 -8.09 8.88
CA ASP A 54 13.39 -8.58 10.26
C ASP A 54 13.90 -7.50 11.24
N SER A 55 14.77 -6.61 10.77
CA SER A 55 15.33 -5.49 11.55
C SER A 55 14.30 -4.44 11.97
N MET A 56 13.14 -4.39 11.31
CA MET A 56 12.07 -3.42 11.60
C MET A 56 11.05 -3.98 12.60
N LEU A 57 11.04 -5.29 12.82
CA LEU A 57 10.01 -5.95 13.61
C LEU A 57 10.12 -5.55 15.08
N ASN A 58 8.97 -5.40 15.72
CA ASN A 58 8.82 -5.06 17.14
C ASN A 58 9.41 -3.70 17.55
N ALA A 59 9.88 -2.89 16.60
CA ALA A 59 10.35 -1.53 16.83
C ALA A 59 9.22 -0.52 16.64
N TRP A 60 9.07 0.41 17.59
CA TRP A 60 8.14 1.54 17.45
C TRP A 60 8.69 2.57 16.46
N ASP A 61 7.88 2.93 15.48
CA ASP A 61 8.22 3.84 14.38
C ASP A 61 7.20 4.99 14.30
N SER A 62 7.67 6.18 13.95
CA SER A 62 6.86 7.37 13.67
C SER A 62 6.60 7.59 12.17
N THR A 63 7.12 6.71 11.30
CA THR A 63 6.86 6.75 9.85
C THR A 63 5.36 6.67 9.58
N GLU A 64 4.84 7.61 8.79
CA GLU A 64 3.44 7.65 8.40
C GLU A 64 3.12 6.62 7.31
N TYR A 65 3.06 5.35 7.70
CA TYR A 65 2.64 4.25 6.84
C TYR A 65 1.18 4.38 6.42
N ILE A 66 0.33 4.88 7.32
CA ILE A 66 -1.09 5.12 7.12
C ILE A 66 -1.41 6.49 7.71
N THR A 67 -2.20 7.29 7.00
CA THR A 67 -2.72 8.55 7.52
C THR A 67 -4.21 8.45 7.77
N PHE A 68 -4.67 9.10 8.82
CA PHE A 68 -6.07 9.12 9.22
C PHE A 68 -6.69 10.50 9.01
N GLU A 69 -7.96 10.54 8.65
CA GLU A 69 -8.77 11.76 8.57
C GLU A 69 -10.11 11.54 9.31
N PRO A 70 -10.36 12.22 10.45
CA PRO A 70 -9.47 13.13 11.17
C PRO A 70 -8.15 12.51 11.63
N ALA A 71 -7.13 13.34 11.88
CA ALA A 71 -5.82 12.86 12.29
C ALA A 71 -5.90 12.15 13.66
N ILE A 72 -5.27 10.97 13.76
CA ILE A 72 -5.14 10.22 15.00
C ILE A 72 -3.65 10.22 15.39
N PRO A 73 -3.25 10.82 16.53
CA PRO A 73 -1.87 10.76 16.99
C PRO A 73 -1.56 9.34 17.48
N GLY A 74 -0.37 8.84 17.18
CA GLY A 74 0.04 7.48 17.56
C GLY A 74 1.36 7.06 16.93
N ARG A 75 1.68 5.77 17.08
CA ARG A 75 2.89 5.16 16.50
C ARG A 75 2.58 3.84 15.83
N PHE A 76 3.45 3.45 14.92
CA PHE A 76 3.38 2.20 14.20
C PHE A 76 4.39 1.19 14.73
N ARG A 77 4.07 -0.10 14.58
CA ARG A 77 4.98 -1.22 14.85
C ARG A 77 4.67 -2.34 13.88
N TRP A 78 5.69 -2.89 13.23
CA TRP A 78 5.55 -4.14 12.48
C TRP A 78 5.62 -5.31 13.46
N GLU A 79 4.53 -6.06 13.64
CA GLU A 79 4.50 -7.27 14.49
C GLU A 79 5.07 -8.48 13.75
N SER A 80 4.77 -8.55 12.45
CA SER A 80 5.27 -9.54 11.50
C SER A 80 5.66 -8.84 10.21
N PRO A 81 6.36 -9.52 9.28
CA PRO A 81 6.75 -8.91 8.00
C PRO A 81 5.57 -8.36 7.18
N ASP A 82 4.35 -8.86 7.39
CA ASP A 82 3.13 -8.49 6.68
C ASP A 82 2.06 -7.82 7.56
N GLU A 83 2.29 -7.66 8.86
CA GLU A 83 1.33 -7.07 9.80
C GLU A 83 1.86 -5.79 10.45
N LEU A 84 1.20 -4.69 10.11
CA LEU A 84 1.45 -3.38 10.67
C LEU A 84 0.38 -3.04 11.69
N VAL A 85 0.81 -2.68 12.89
CA VAL A 85 -0.05 -2.24 13.97
C VAL A 85 0.14 -0.74 14.21
N PHE A 86 -0.96 -0.01 14.25
CA PHE A 86 -1.02 1.36 14.71
C PHE A 86 -1.59 1.41 16.12
N SER A 87 -0.89 2.08 17.03
CA SER A 87 -1.33 2.30 18.40
C SER A 87 -1.60 3.79 18.61
N PRO A 88 -2.88 4.20 18.73
CA PRO A 88 -3.25 5.56 19.07
C PRO A 88 -2.65 5.97 20.42
N SER A 89 -2.13 7.19 20.52
CA SER A 89 -1.65 7.75 21.80
C SER A 89 -2.77 8.32 22.66
N GLN A 90 -3.98 8.43 22.10
CA GLN A 90 -5.19 8.94 22.75
C GLN A 90 -6.41 8.16 22.24
N PRO A 91 -7.50 8.07 23.02
CA PRO A 91 -8.74 7.47 22.56
C PRO A 91 -9.29 8.16 21.30
N LEU A 92 -9.90 7.38 20.41
CA LEU A 92 -10.64 7.90 19.26
C LEU A 92 -11.88 8.68 19.73
N SER A 93 -12.30 9.65 18.93
CA SER A 93 -13.54 10.38 19.20
C SER A 93 -14.75 9.47 18.98
N PRO A 94 -15.71 9.41 19.93
CA PRO A 94 -16.91 8.62 19.76
C PRO A 94 -17.73 9.10 18.56
N ALA A 95 -18.49 8.19 17.96
CA ALA A 95 -19.41 8.48 16.86
C ALA A 95 -18.78 9.28 15.70
N THR A 96 -17.46 9.11 15.48
CA THR A 96 -16.70 9.85 14.48
C THR A 96 -16.27 8.91 13.36
N ASN A 97 -16.53 9.31 12.11
CA ASN A 97 -16.07 8.57 10.95
C ASN A 97 -14.62 8.93 10.65
N TYR A 98 -13.76 7.93 10.64
CA TYR A 98 -12.36 8.06 10.24
C TYR A 98 -12.13 7.41 8.88
N LYS A 99 -11.26 8.01 8.07
CA LYS A 99 -10.75 7.42 6.83
C LYS A 99 -9.29 7.09 7.01
N ALA A 100 -8.88 5.89 6.60
CA ALA A 100 -7.49 5.45 6.64
C ALA A 100 -6.94 5.37 5.21
N LYS A 101 -5.80 6.02 4.97
CA LYS A 101 -5.14 6.03 3.67
C LYS A 101 -3.75 5.44 3.78
N ILE A 102 -3.53 4.33 3.08
CA ILE A 102 -2.22 3.66 3.02
C ILE A 102 -1.26 4.50 2.15
N LYS A 103 -0.10 4.84 2.70
CA LYS A 103 0.96 5.58 2.00
C LYS A 103 1.94 4.63 1.34
N GLY A 104 2.62 5.11 0.29
CA GLY A 104 3.70 4.36 -0.37
C GLY A 104 4.87 4.00 0.55
N ALA A 105 4.98 4.64 1.72
CA ALA A 105 5.97 4.32 2.75
C ALA A 105 5.96 2.84 3.16
N VAL A 106 4.80 2.16 3.10
CA VAL A 106 4.70 0.71 3.40
C VAL A 106 5.52 -0.14 2.45
N LEU A 107 5.85 0.37 1.26
CA LEU A 107 6.59 -0.38 0.23
C LEU A 107 8.10 -0.12 0.28
N ARG A 108 8.56 0.81 1.12
CA ARG A 108 9.94 1.36 1.08
C ARG A 108 11.04 0.30 1.13
N PHE A 109 10.82 -0.79 1.84
CA PHE A 109 11.79 -1.87 2.03
C PHE A 109 11.39 -3.17 1.32
N SER A 110 10.44 -3.09 0.39
CA SER A 110 9.86 -4.24 -0.30
C SER A 110 10.21 -4.23 -1.79
N LYS A 111 10.03 -5.38 -2.45
CA LYS A 111 10.12 -5.52 -3.92
C LYS A 111 8.85 -5.07 -4.67
N TYR A 112 7.85 -4.54 -3.97
CA TYR A 112 6.56 -4.15 -4.52
C TYR A 112 6.54 -2.65 -4.80
N ASN A 113 5.77 -2.23 -5.80
CA ASN A 113 5.77 -0.85 -6.29
C ASN A 113 4.37 -0.20 -6.34
N SER A 114 3.34 -0.91 -5.87
CA SER A 114 1.98 -0.38 -5.80
C SER A 114 1.16 -1.07 -4.71
N VAL A 115 0.24 -0.30 -4.10
CA VAL A 115 -0.80 -0.82 -3.21
C VAL A 115 -2.13 -0.78 -3.96
N LYS A 116 -2.80 -1.92 -4.10
CA LYS A 116 -4.16 -2.03 -4.64
C LYS A 116 -5.17 -1.75 -3.54
N ASN A 117 -6.20 -0.98 -3.86
CA ASN A 117 -7.29 -0.62 -2.95
C ASN A 117 -6.78 -0.04 -1.62
N GLY A 118 -5.76 0.83 -1.70
CA GLY A 118 -5.12 1.44 -0.53
C GLY A 118 -5.93 2.55 0.15
N ASP A 119 -6.98 3.02 -0.51
CA ASP A 119 -7.98 3.95 0.02
C ASP A 119 -9.23 3.11 0.37
N LYS A 120 -9.51 2.91 1.65
CA LYS A 120 -10.76 2.31 2.14
C LYS A 120 -11.37 3.14 3.24
#